data_AF-A0A1R3UMB0-F1
#
_entry.id   AF-A0A1R3UMB0-F1
#
_cell.length_a   1.000
_cell.length_b   1.000
_cell.length_c   1.000
_cell.angle_alpha   90.00
_cell.angle_beta   90.00
_cell.angle_gamma   90.00
#
_symmetry.space_group_name_H-M   'P 1'
#
loop_
_entity.id
_entity.type
_entity.pdbx_description
1 polymer ?
#
loop_
_entity_poly.entity_id
_entity_poly.type
_entity_poly.pdbx_seq_one_letter_code
_entity_poly.pdbx_strand_id
1 'polypeptide(L)'
;MAKKRTKFGQLTHRDLRAFDQRSTDLVLAAMDAGCTGRVSSNGHAILHNSAGQTTSVPPNSVSLNRSAQNAAADLKRFLEGHTTQPEAAPAPANPTSPITVVEALDRYGMTFSNWMDTNGELSPKDKIEVVPAPDGSPLFSLLPESAPTPVETPAEETEEVVYPVTAVAEANSVTGKTVRNRLRAAGGRDKDGRYRATPSKLLRAGLDVPSPAEPNQTERTDDQQALSPDVDAAEILDRIRSLLGEDPRVQVLKAEKEALSDEAIRQERRAVAAEERCAETEKELGETKARLALVKEAFEA
;
A
#
# COMPACT_ATOMS: atom_id res chain seq x y z
N MET A 1 -8.06 26.86 -22.51
CA MET A 1 -6.85 26.77 -21.66
C MET A 1 -7.23 26.24 -20.29
N ALA A 2 -6.57 25.20 -19.79
CA ALA A 2 -6.86 24.64 -18.45
C ALA A 2 -6.41 25.62 -17.35
N LYS A 3 -7.27 25.88 -16.35
CA LYS A 3 -6.91 26.72 -15.19
C LYS A 3 -5.77 26.05 -14.43
N LYS A 4 -4.62 26.71 -14.31
CA LYS A 4 -3.46 26.19 -13.55
C LYS A 4 -3.83 26.06 -12.07
N ARG A 5 -3.90 24.83 -11.57
CA ARG A 5 -4.03 24.53 -10.13
C ARG A 5 -2.66 24.63 -9.47
N THR A 6 -2.51 25.53 -8.50
CA THR A 6 -1.25 25.72 -7.77
C THR A 6 -1.10 24.76 -6.60
N LYS A 7 -2.23 24.31 -6.02
CA LYS A 7 -2.30 23.35 -4.90
C LYS A 7 -2.25 21.91 -5.39
N PHE A 8 -1.63 21.04 -4.60
CA PHE A 8 -1.70 19.58 -4.78
C PHE A 8 -3.13 19.10 -4.53
N GLY A 9 -3.60 18.16 -5.34
CA GLY A 9 -4.91 17.56 -5.20
C GLY A 9 -5.11 16.40 -6.17
N GLN A 10 -6.36 15.94 -6.27
CA GLN A 10 -6.74 14.91 -7.23
C GLN A 10 -6.66 15.49 -8.66
N LEU A 11 -5.84 14.87 -9.50
CA LEU A 11 -5.73 15.18 -10.93
C LEU A 11 -6.77 14.36 -11.70
N THR A 12 -7.49 15.01 -12.61
CA THR A 12 -8.49 14.34 -13.46
C THR A 12 -7.94 14.14 -14.88
N HIS A 13 -8.59 13.28 -15.67
CA HIS A 13 -8.30 13.16 -17.11
C HIS A 13 -8.31 14.51 -17.85
N ARG A 14 -9.11 15.48 -17.40
CA ARG A 14 -9.15 16.82 -17.98
C ARG A 14 -7.85 17.59 -17.77
N ASP A 15 -7.20 17.40 -16.63
CA ASP A 15 -5.92 18.03 -16.29
C ASP A 15 -4.76 17.39 -17.07
N LEU A 16 -4.91 16.13 -17.45
CA LEU A 16 -3.92 15.33 -18.16
C LEU A 16 -4.07 15.34 -19.69
N ARG A 17 -4.92 16.22 -20.27
CA ARG A 17 -5.14 16.28 -21.73
C ARG A 17 -3.88 16.55 -22.58
N ALA A 18 -2.86 17.14 -21.98
CA ALA A 18 -1.58 17.42 -22.65
C ALA A 18 -0.56 16.28 -22.50
N PHE A 19 -0.91 15.22 -21.78
CA PHE A 19 -0.09 14.05 -21.57
C PHE A 19 -0.45 13.01 -22.62
N ASP A 20 0.52 12.20 -23.01
CA ASP A 20 0.24 11.00 -23.78
C ASP A 20 -0.43 9.92 -22.92
N GLN A 21 -0.94 8.88 -23.58
CA GLN A 21 -1.68 7.81 -22.91
C GLN A 21 -0.85 7.17 -21.80
N ARG A 22 0.42 6.83 -22.08
CA ARG A 22 1.28 6.13 -21.14
C ARG A 22 1.59 6.98 -19.89
N SER A 23 1.88 8.26 -20.05
CA SER A 23 2.09 9.16 -18.90
C SER A 23 0.79 9.39 -18.13
N THR A 24 -0.34 9.44 -18.84
CA THR A 24 -1.67 9.54 -18.22
C THR A 24 -1.94 8.32 -17.32
N ASP A 25 -1.72 7.12 -17.84
CA ASP A 25 -1.90 5.86 -17.10
C ASP A 25 -1.01 5.80 -15.86
N LEU A 26 0.26 6.23 -15.99
CA LEU A 26 1.20 6.31 -14.86
C LEU A 26 0.73 7.27 -13.77
N VAL A 27 0.22 8.44 -14.15
CA VAL A 27 -0.28 9.43 -13.18
C VAL A 27 -1.56 8.93 -12.50
N LEU A 28 -2.48 8.33 -13.25
CA LEU A 28 -3.73 7.80 -12.72
C LEU A 28 -3.49 6.62 -11.77
N ALA A 29 -2.61 5.68 -12.15
CA ALA A 29 -2.23 4.58 -11.27
C ALA A 29 -1.65 5.07 -9.92
N ALA A 30 -0.90 6.18 -9.93
CA ALA A 30 -0.42 6.78 -8.69
C ALA A 30 -1.53 7.44 -7.88
N MET A 31 -2.52 8.06 -8.53
CA MET A 31 -3.70 8.64 -7.86
C MET A 31 -4.57 7.56 -7.22
N ASP A 32 -4.77 6.43 -7.91
CA ASP A 32 -5.49 5.26 -7.41
C ASP A 32 -4.80 4.66 -6.17
N ALA A 33 -3.46 4.75 -6.11
CA ALA A 33 -2.68 4.37 -4.94
C ALA A 33 -2.77 5.38 -3.77
N GLY A 34 -3.53 6.49 -3.91
CA GLY A 34 -3.70 7.51 -2.88
C GLY A 34 -2.71 8.68 -2.96
N CYS A 35 -1.90 8.77 -4.02
CA CYS A 35 -1.02 9.92 -4.20
C CYS A 35 -1.83 11.18 -4.57
N THR A 36 -1.27 12.35 -4.28
CA THR A 36 -1.82 13.64 -4.74
C THR A 36 -0.87 14.29 -5.72
N GLY A 37 -1.38 15.16 -6.60
CA GLY A 37 -0.54 15.76 -7.63
C GLY A 37 -0.98 17.13 -8.12
N ARG A 38 -0.12 17.73 -8.94
CA ARG A 38 -0.41 18.96 -9.69
C ARG A 38 0.37 19.00 -11.00
N VAL A 39 -0.16 19.69 -12.00
CA VAL A 39 0.58 19.95 -13.25
C VAL A 39 1.37 21.26 -13.10
N SER A 40 2.68 21.17 -13.28
CA SER A 40 3.60 22.31 -13.17
C SER A 40 3.44 23.30 -14.33
N SER A 41 4.04 24.48 -14.20
CA SER A 41 4.08 25.47 -15.28
C SER A 41 4.77 24.94 -16.55
N ASN A 42 5.66 23.95 -16.39
CA ASN A 42 6.41 23.33 -17.48
C ASN A 42 5.65 22.13 -18.08
N GLY A 43 4.42 21.86 -17.62
CA GLY A 43 3.59 20.77 -18.14
C GLY A 43 3.91 19.38 -17.56
N HIS A 44 4.74 19.30 -16.51
CA HIS A 44 5.04 18.02 -15.85
C HIS A 44 4.03 17.75 -14.73
N ALA A 45 3.61 16.51 -14.55
CA ALA A 45 2.83 16.11 -13.40
C ALA A 45 3.78 15.87 -12.22
N ILE A 46 3.64 16.65 -11.15
CA ILE A 46 4.38 16.48 -9.91
C ILE A 46 3.45 15.74 -8.95
N LEU A 47 3.90 14.58 -8.48
CA LEU A 47 3.16 13.69 -7.57
C LEU A 47 3.81 13.70 -6.20
N HIS A 48 2.99 13.50 -5.17
CA HIS A 48 3.38 13.48 -3.76
C HIS A 48 2.71 12.28 -3.07
N ASN A 49 3.49 11.47 -2.37
CA ASN A 49 2.99 10.30 -1.63
C ASN A 49 2.77 10.62 -0.15
N SER A 50 2.18 9.69 0.59
CA SER A 50 2.00 9.75 2.05
C SER A 50 3.34 9.92 2.80
N ALA A 51 4.41 9.33 2.28
CA ALA A 51 5.76 9.39 2.86
C ALA A 51 6.49 10.73 2.63
N GLY A 52 5.86 11.75 2.03
CA GLY A 52 6.48 13.06 1.80
C GLY A 52 7.48 13.10 0.65
N GLN A 53 7.58 12.03 -0.13
CA GLN A 53 8.41 11.98 -1.33
C GLN A 53 7.69 12.69 -2.48
N THR A 54 8.47 13.09 -3.50
CA THR A 54 7.93 13.67 -4.73
C THR A 54 8.55 13.03 -5.95
N THR A 55 7.75 12.82 -6.99
CA THR A 55 8.23 12.41 -8.32
C THR A 55 7.61 13.25 -9.42
N SER A 56 8.24 13.30 -10.59
CA SER A 56 7.82 14.11 -11.73
C SER A 56 7.64 13.23 -12.96
N VAL A 57 6.44 13.24 -13.55
CA VAL A 57 6.13 12.56 -14.80
C VAL A 57 6.06 13.59 -15.93
N PRO A 58 6.86 13.45 -17.00
CA PRO A 58 6.78 14.33 -18.16
C PRO A 58 5.52 14.06 -19.00
N PRO A 59 5.04 15.05 -19.77
CA PRO A 59 3.84 14.89 -20.60
C PRO A 59 4.00 13.84 -21.71
N ASN A 60 5.21 13.67 -22.23
CA ASN A 60 5.51 12.73 -23.31
C ASN A 60 6.47 11.61 -22.83
N SER A 61 5.95 10.40 -22.74
CA SER A 61 6.63 9.13 -22.46
C SER A 61 6.55 8.10 -23.61
N VAL A 62 5.88 8.38 -24.73
CA VAL A 62 5.72 7.47 -25.89
C VAL A 62 7.05 7.09 -26.51
N SER A 63 8.04 7.99 -26.52
CA SER A 63 9.36 7.63 -27.01
C SER A 63 10.02 6.64 -26.05
N LEU A 64 10.54 5.52 -26.57
CA LEU A 64 11.48 4.58 -25.90
C LEU A 64 12.79 5.24 -25.41
N ASN A 65 12.80 6.56 -25.27
CA ASN A 65 13.88 7.34 -24.74
C ASN A 65 14.08 6.99 -23.26
N ARG A 66 15.35 6.92 -22.88
CA ARG A 66 15.81 6.63 -21.52
C ARG A 66 15.09 7.44 -20.44
N SER A 67 14.68 8.66 -20.76
CA SER A 67 13.91 9.53 -19.86
C SER A 67 12.55 8.95 -19.45
N ALA A 68 11.81 8.34 -20.38
CA ALA A 68 10.50 7.75 -20.11
C ALA A 68 10.61 6.49 -19.26
N GLN A 69 11.61 5.65 -19.57
CA GLN A 69 11.94 4.46 -18.76
C GLN A 69 12.37 4.84 -17.35
N ASN A 70 13.21 5.87 -17.20
CA ASN A 70 13.61 6.38 -15.90
C ASN A 70 12.42 6.92 -15.12
N ALA A 71 11.53 7.71 -15.74
CA ALA A 71 10.34 8.23 -15.08
C ALA A 71 9.40 7.12 -14.59
N ALA A 72 9.22 6.06 -15.38
CA ALA A 72 8.44 4.89 -14.97
C ALA A 72 9.11 4.13 -13.80
N ALA A 73 10.43 3.94 -13.85
CA ALA A 73 11.18 3.30 -12.77
C ALA A 73 11.16 4.14 -11.48
N ASP A 74 11.28 5.46 -11.59
CA ASP A 74 11.22 6.39 -10.48
C ASP A 74 9.82 6.41 -9.86
N LEU A 75 8.77 6.40 -10.69
CA LEU A 75 7.38 6.26 -10.21
C LEU A 75 7.18 4.92 -9.48
N LYS A 76 7.71 3.82 -10.02
CA LYS A 76 7.60 2.51 -9.37
C LYS A 76 8.27 2.52 -7.98
N ARG A 77 9.50 3.03 -7.87
CA ARG A 77 10.19 3.18 -6.58
C ARG A 77 9.47 4.12 -5.63
N PHE A 78 8.88 5.19 -6.17
CA PHE A 78 8.08 6.14 -5.42
C PHE A 78 6.81 5.51 -4.85
N LEU A 79 6.19 4.58 -5.58
CA LEU A 79 5.04 3.80 -5.12
C LEU A 79 5.45 2.68 -4.16
N GLU A 80 6.61 2.04 -4.34
CA GLU A 80 7.16 1.09 -3.35
C GLU A 80 7.44 1.79 -1.99
N GLY A 81 7.88 3.05 -2.03
CA GLY A 81 8.05 3.90 -0.85
C GLY A 81 6.74 4.50 -0.33
N HIS A 82 5.65 4.40 -1.09
CA HIS A 82 4.31 4.73 -0.60
C HIS A 82 3.90 3.60 0.33
N THR A 83 4.29 3.71 1.60
CA THR A 83 3.58 2.99 2.65
C THR A 83 2.14 3.48 2.52
N THR A 84 1.28 2.65 1.94
CA THR A 84 -0.14 2.68 2.27
C THR A 84 -0.12 2.49 3.77
N GLN A 85 -0.02 3.59 4.51
CA GLN A 85 -0.33 3.62 5.91
C GLN A 85 -1.71 3.00 5.91
N PRO A 86 -1.86 1.73 6.35
CA PRO A 86 -3.15 1.07 6.33
C PRO A 86 -4.03 2.07 7.04
N GLU A 87 -5.04 2.56 6.31
CA GLU A 87 -5.98 3.57 6.75
C GLU A 87 -6.19 3.30 8.22
N ALA A 88 -5.59 4.16 9.06
CA ALA A 88 -5.36 3.84 10.45
C ALA A 88 -6.73 3.43 10.96
N ALA A 89 -6.86 2.14 11.34
CA ALA A 89 -8.12 1.57 11.78
C ALA A 89 -8.80 2.65 12.61
N PRO A 90 -10.02 3.08 12.22
CA PRO A 90 -10.59 4.34 12.68
C PRO A 90 -10.30 4.43 14.16
N ALA A 91 -9.49 5.44 14.55
CA ALA A 91 -8.98 5.57 15.91
C ALA A 91 -10.12 5.19 16.86
N PRO A 92 -9.91 4.21 17.77
CA PRO A 92 -10.99 3.53 18.47
C PRO A 92 -11.98 4.59 18.88
N ALA A 93 -13.18 4.54 18.25
CA ALA A 93 -14.22 5.49 18.55
C ALA A 93 -14.28 5.57 20.07
N ASN A 94 -14.07 6.77 20.62
CA ASN A 94 -14.01 6.99 22.07
C ASN A 94 -15.04 6.06 22.72
N PRO A 95 -14.65 5.24 23.72
CA PRO A 95 -15.54 4.22 24.26
C PRO A 95 -16.87 4.89 24.56
N THR A 96 -17.90 4.45 23.84
CA THR A 96 -19.25 4.99 23.98
C THR A 96 -19.56 4.84 25.46
N SER A 97 -19.86 5.96 26.14
CA SER A 97 -20.08 5.96 27.59
C SER A 97 -21.01 4.80 27.97
N PRO A 98 -20.71 4.05 29.04
CA PRO A 98 -21.43 2.83 29.36
C PRO A 98 -22.92 3.14 29.49
N ILE A 99 -23.74 2.38 28.75
CA ILE A 99 -25.20 2.53 28.74
C ILE A 99 -25.85 1.46 29.61
N THR A 100 -27.07 1.70 30.05
CA THR A 100 -27.85 0.68 30.80
C THR A 100 -28.45 -0.36 29.85
N VAL A 101 -28.83 -1.53 30.39
CA VAL A 101 -29.55 -2.58 29.65
C VAL A 101 -30.81 -2.04 28.96
N VAL A 102 -31.55 -1.14 29.63
CA VAL A 102 -32.76 -0.52 29.07
C VAL A 102 -32.44 0.34 27.86
N GLU A 103 -31.38 1.15 27.94
CA GLU A 103 -30.94 2.00 26.82
C GLU A 103 -30.36 1.18 25.66
N ALA A 104 -29.66 0.08 25.96
CA ALA A 104 -29.14 -0.83 24.95
C ALA A 104 -30.28 -1.52 24.17
N LEU A 105 -31.33 -1.93 24.88
CA LEU A 105 -32.53 -2.50 24.27
C LEU A 105 -33.28 -1.48 23.39
N ASP A 106 -33.42 -0.24 23.86
CA ASP A 106 -34.08 0.84 23.11
C ASP A 106 -33.31 1.22 21.83
N ARG A 107 -31.97 1.31 21.89
CA ARG A 107 -31.14 1.74 20.76
C ARG A 107 -30.83 0.64 19.74
N TYR A 108 -30.61 -0.59 20.19
CA TYR A 108 -30.11 -1.67 19.34
C TYR A 108 -31.13 -2.79 19.13
N GLY A 109 -32.22 -2.82 19.91
CA GLY A 109 -33.36 -3.70 19.71
C GLY A 109 -32.98 -5.17 19.59
N MET A 110 -33.26 -5.75 18.43
CA MET A 110 -33.15 -7.19 18.19
C MET A 110 -31.70 -7.71 18.27
N THR A 111 -30.69 -6.91 17.92
CA THR A 111 -29.29 -7.35 18.00
C THR A 111 -28.81 -7.50 19.44
N PHE A 112 -29.23 -6.57 20.31
CA PHE A 112 -28.95 -6.66 21.74
C PHE A 112 -29.73 -7.80 22.42
N SER A 113 -30.98 -8.03 22.01
CA SER A 113 -31.79 -9.14 22.53
C SER A 113 -31.13 -10.50 22.27
N ASN A 114 -30.64 -10.75 21.05
CA ASN A 114 -29.93 -11.99 20.71
C ASN A 114 -28.64 -12.18 21.53
N TRP A 115 -27.93 -11.08 21.80
CA TRP A 115 -26.75 -11.10 22.65
C TRP A 115 -27.11 -11.42 24.11
N MET A 116 -28.20 -10.85 24.64
CA MET A 116 -28.70 -11.12 25.99
C MET A 116 -29.09 -12.59 26.17
N ASP A 117 -29.79 -13.18 25.19
CA ASP A 117 -30.18 -14.59 25.19
C ASP A 117 -28.98 -15.54 25.33
N THR A 118 -27.79 -15.09 24.92
CA THR A 118 -26.55 -15.87 25.01
C THR A 118 -25.80 -15.65 26.33
N ASN A 119 -25.98 -14.50 27.01
CA ASN A 119 -25.19 -14.08 28.17
C ASN A 119 -25.93 -14.22 29.52
N GLY A 120 -27.19 -14.64 29.53
CA GLY A 120 -27.95 -14.97 30.75
C GLY A 120 -28.79 -13.81 31.29
N GLU A 121 -29.33 -13.97 32.50
CA GLU A 121 -30.17 -12.95 33.15
C GLU A 121 -29.33 -11.72 33.56
N LEU A 122 -29.63 -10.58 32.94
CA LEU A 122 -29.04 -9.28 33.26
C LEU A 122 -30.04 -8.43 34.04
N SER A 123 -29.55 -7.67 35.02
CA SER A 123 -30.36 -6.68 35.72
C SER A 123 -30.56 -5.44 34.85
N PRO A 124 -31.72 -4.77 34.90
CA PRO A 124 -31.96 -3.52 34.16
C PRO A 124 -30.94 -2.40 34.46
N LYS A 125 -30.21 -2.50 35.57
CA LYS A 125 -29.21 -1.52 36.02
C LYS A 125 -27.77 -1.86 35.60
N ASP A 126 -27.56 -3.03 35.00
CA ASP A 126 -26.21 -3.43 34.58
C ASP A 126 -25.70 -2.51 33.48
N LYS A 127 -24.39 -2.24 33.52
CA LYS A 127 -23.72 -1.35 32.57
C LYS A 127 -23.15 -2.16 31.42
N ILE A 128 -23.46 -1.73 30.21
CA ILE A 128 -23.05 -2.37 28.96
C ILE A 128 -22.11 -1.42 28.22
N GLU A 129 -20.96 -1.94 27.80
CA GLU A 129 -20.09 -1.29 26.82
C GLU A 129 -20.54 -1.68 25.41
N VAL A 130 -20.61 -0.69 24.52
CA VAL A 130 -20.92 -0.93 23.10
C VAL A 130 -19.76 -0.47 22.24
N VAL A 131 -19.15 -1.42 21.54
CA VAL A 131 -18.02 -1.20 20.64
C VAL A 131 -18.45 -1.54 19.21
N PRO A 132 -18.25 -0.66 18.22
CA PRO A 132 -18.54 -0.99 16.83
C PRO A 132 -17.52 -2.02 16.31
N ALA A 133 -18.02 -3.12 15.76
CA ALA A 133 -17.24 -4.11 15.02
C ALA A 133 -16.70 -3.53 13.69
N PRO A 134 -15.71 -4.19 13.06
CA PRO A 134 -15.18 -3.77 11.77
C PRO A 134 -16.21 -3.70 10.63
N ASP A 135 -17.30 -4.46 10.74
CA ASP A 135 -18.43 -4.44 9.80
C ASP A 135 -19.49 -3.37 10.14
N GLY A 136 -19.27 -2.61 11.22
CA GLY A 136 -20.19 -1.59 11.72
C GLY A 136 -21.28 -2.12 12.66
N SER A 137 -21.34 -3.42 12.93
CA SER A 137 -22.30 -4.01 13.87
C SER A 137 -21.93 -3.71 15.32
N PRO A 138 -22.89 -3.58 16.26
CA PRO A 138 -22.58 -3.35 17.66
C PRO A 138 -22.12 -4.63 18.35
N LEU A 139 -20.97 -4.59 19.03
CA LEU A 139 -20.52 -5.60 19.98
C LEU A 139 -20.80 -5.13 21.40
N PHE A 140 -21.37 -6.01 22.21
CA PHE A 140 -21.78 -5.72 23.58
C PHE A 140 -20.88 -6.45 24.57
N SER A 141 -20.53 -5.80 25.68
CA SER A 141 -19.77 -6.40 26.78
C SER A 141 -20.30 -5.89 28.12
N LEU A 142 -20.43 -6.78 29.09
CA LEU A 142 -20.86 -6.42 30.43
C LEU A 142 -19.68 -5.79 31.19
N LEU A 143 -19.86 -4.57 31.72
CA LEU A 143 -18.88 -4.06 32.68
C LEU A 143 -19.12 -4.70 34.04
N PRO A 144 -18.08 -5.27 34.68
CA PRO A 144 -18.21 -5.69 36.06
C PRO A 144 -18.58 -4.48 36.91
N GLU A 145 -19.63 -4.61 37.73
CA GLU A 145 -20.04 -3.60 38.69
C GLU A 145 -18.81 -3.27 39.55
N SER A 146 -18.25 -2.07 39.34
CA SER A 146 -17.08 -1.62 40.06
C SER A 146 -17.45 -1.68 41.55
N ALA A 147 -16.69 -2.49 42.30
CA ALA A 147 -16.94 -2.71 43.72
C ALA A 147 -17.13 -1.37 44.44
N PRO A 148 -18.05 -1.29 45.42
CA PRO A 148 -18.31 -0.04 46.13
C PRO A 148 -16.99 0.49 46.69
N THR A 149 -16.60 1.68 46.23
CA THR A 149 -15.49 2.42 46.83
C THR A 149 -15.79 2.57 48.31
N PRO A 150 -14.88 2.14 49.21
CA PRO A 150 -15.08 2.34 50.63
C PRO A 150 -15.18 3.85 50.90
N VAL A 151 -16.22 4.22 51.64
CA VAL A 151 -16.53 5.58 52.07
C VAL A 151 -15.28 6.21 52.71
N GLU A 152 -14.64 7.15 52.01
CA GLU A 152 -13.60 7.99 52.60
C GLU A 152 -14.22 8.88 53.67
N THR A 153 -13.77 8.66 54.89
CA THR A 153 -13.99 9.50 56.07
C THR A 153 -13.07 10.73 55.93
N PRO A 154 -13.51 11.95 56.29
CA PRO A 154 -12.72 13.15 56.05
C PRO A 154 -11.63 13.30 57.10
N ALA A 155 -10.36 13.33 56.70
CA ALA A 155 -9.28 13.81 57.56
C ALA A 155 -8.08 14.33 56.76
N GLU A 156 -7.79 15.60 57.05
CA GLU A 156 -6.47 16.23 57.09
C GLU A 156 -5.67 16.42 55.80
N GLU A 157 -5.76 17.68 55.34
CA GLU A 157 -4.62 18.54 54.97
C GLU A 157 -3.23 17.89 55.07
N THR A 158 -2.64 17.64 53.90
CA THR A 158 -1.20 17.76 53.71
C THR A 158 -0.93 18.61 52.48
N GLU A 159 -0.25 19.74 52.75
CA GLU A 159 0.35 20.59 51.74
C GLU A 159 1.38 19.80 50.92
N GLU A 160 1.26 19.80 49.59
CA GLU A 160 2.37 19.42 48.72
C GLU A 160 2.56 20.42 47.58
N VAL A 161 3.46 21.37 47.88
CA VAL A 161 4.48 22.00 47.03
C VAL A 161 4.24 21.99 45.51
N VAL A 162 3.80 23.14 45.01
CA VAL A 162 3.84 23.53 43.61
C VAL A 162 5.28 23.82 43.19
N TYR A 163 5.85 23.01 42.28
CA TYR A 163 7.04 23.40 41.52
C TYR A 163 6.62 24.04 40.18
N PRO A 164 7.01 25.29 39.89
CA PRO A 164 6.81 25.89 38.58
C PRO A 164 7.84 25.33 37.60
N VAL A 165 7.39 24.56 36.60
CA VAL A 165 8.21 24.18 35.45
C VAL A 165 8.21 25.33 34.45
N THR A 166 9.20 26.22 34.57
CA THR A 166 9.63 27.10 33.48
C THR A 166 11.06 26.74 33.07
N ALA A 167 11.28 26.76 31.76
CA ALA A 167 12.56 26.80 31.04
C ALA A 167 13.28 25.46 30.74
N VAL A 168 12.88 24.81 29.63
CA VAL A 168 13.82 24.38 28.57
C VAL A 168 13.12 24.52 27.22
N ALA A 169 13.01 25.75 26.74
CA ALA A 169 12.57 26.06 25.38
C ALA A 169 13.48 27.13 24.79
N GLU A 170 14.76 26.79 24.60
CA GLU A 170 15.63 27.55 23.71
C GLU A 170 16.61 26.61 23.00
N ALA A 171 16.88 26.95 21.74
CA ALA A 171 17.80 26.32 20.79
C ALA A 171 17.31 25.06 20.04
N ASN A 172 16.39 25.26 19.07
CA ASN A 172 16.51 24.66 17.72
C ASN A 172 15.64 25.37 16.65
N SER A 173 15.51 26.69 16.76
CA SER A 173 15.11 27.51 15.61
C SER A 173 16.27 28.46 15.35
N VAL A 174 17.14 28.11 14.38
CA VAL A 174 18.03 29.02 13.63
C VAL A 174 18.87 28.13 12.70
N THR A 175 18.84 28.48 11.40
CA THR A 175 19.55 27.88 10.26
C THR A 175 19.04 26.55 9.69
N GLY A 176 18.12 26.68 8.73
CA GLY A 176 17.91 25.69 7.68
C GLY A 176 19.16 25.50 6.81
N LYS A 177 20.08 24.65 7.28
CA LYS A 177 21.12 24.03 6.47
C LYS A 177 20.89 22.54 6.48
N THR A 178 20.06 22.06 5.57
CA THR A 178 20.16 20.68 5.09
C THR A 178 21.61 20.44 4.68
N VAL A 179 22.33 19.62 5.44
CA VAL A 179 23.63 19.07 5.04
C VAL A 179 23.35 18.14 3.86
N ARG A 180 23.27 18.71 2.65
CA ARG A 180 23.46 17.95 1.43
C ARG A 180 24.90 17.46 1.49
N ASN A 181 25.07 16.16 1.76
CA ASN A 181 26.27 15.42 1.41
C ASN A 181 26.44 15.51 -0.12
N ARG A 182 26.98 16.64 -0.59
CA ARG A 182 27.55 16.75 -1.92
C ARG A 182 28.84 15.95 -1.87
N LEU A 183 28.75 14.66 -2.19
CA LEU A 183 29.85 13.93 -2.78
C LEU A 183 30.26 14.69 -4.04
N ARG A 184 31.20 15.63 -3.91
CA ARG A 184 31.87 16.23 -5.05
C ARG A 184 32.78 15.16 -5.63
N ALA A 185 32.31 14.46 -6.66
CA ALA A 185 33.21 13.72 -7.53
C ALA A 185 34.09 14.75 -8.26
N ALA A 186 35.34 14.89 -7.82
CA ALA A 186 36.34 15.67 -8.52
C ALA A 186 36.79 14.88 -9.75
N GLY A 187 36.05 14.99 -10.85
CA GLY A 187 36.47 14.51 -12.17
C GLY A 187 37.21 15.63 -12.91
N GLY A 188 38.50 15.45 -13.16
CA GLY A 188 39.27 16.27 -14.10
C GLY A 188 39.12 15.74 -15.52
N ARG A 189 39.10 16.64 -16.52
CA ARG A 189 39.21 16.25 -17.94
C ARG A 189 40.64 15.82 -18.24
N ASP A 190 40.79 14.76 -19.02
CA ASP A 190 42.07 14.43 -19.64
C ASP A 190 42.40 15.39 -20.79
N LYS A 191 43.62 15.29 -21.32
CA LYS A 191 44.10 16.14 -22.43
C LYS A 191 43.30 15.94 -23.73
N ASP A 192 42.49 14.88 -23.81
CA ASP A 192 41.63 14.56 -24.95
C ASP A 192 40.18 15.05 -24.75
N GLY A 193 39.90 15.77 -23.66
CA GLY A 193 38.61 16.39 -23.39
C GLY A 193 37.52 15.43 -22.91
N ARG A 194 37.84 14.16 -22.59
CA ARG A 194 36.89 13.17 -22.08
C ARG A 194 36.86 13.19 -20.55
N TYR A 195 35.65 13.07 -20.00
CA TYR A 195 35.43 12.93 -18.56
C TYR A 195 35.62 11.46 -18.17
N ARG A 196 36.72 11.14 -17.48
CA ARG A 196 36.85 9.85 -16.77
C ARG A 196 36.58 10.06 -15.29
N ALA A 197 35.53 9.43 -14.76
CA ALA A 197 35.37 9.28 -13.33
C ALA A 197 36.44 8.28 -12.84
N THR A 198 37.43 8.75 -12.08
CA THR A 198 38.29 7.85 -11.33
C THR A 198 37.46 7.20 -10.22
N PRO A 199 37.45 5.87 -10.09
CA PRO A 199 36.81 5.23 -8.95
C PRO A 199 37.60 5.61 -7.70
N SER A 200 37.01 6.50 -6.89
CA SER A 200 37.49 6.80 -5.55
C SER A 200 37.48 5.50 -4.76
N LYS A 201 38.68 5.02 -4.38
CA LYS A 201 38.88 3.89 -3.48
C LYS A 201 38.03 4.12 -2.24
N LEU A 202 36.98 3.31 -2.07
CA LEU A 202 36.26 3.20 -0.80
C LEU A 202 37.24 2.58 0.19
N LEU A 203 37.93 3.42 0.94
CA LEU A 203 38.54 3.03 2.20
C LEU A 203 37.38 2.62 3.13
N ARG A 204 37.13 1.31 3.23
CA ARG A 204 36.33 0.74 4.30
C ARG A 204 37.01 1.14 5.61
N ALA A 205 36.42 2.08 6.32
CA ALA A 205 36.71 2.28 7.74
C ALA A 205 36.46 0.95 8.45
N GLY A 206 37.46 0.51 9.22
CA GLY A 206 37.49 -0.78 9.89
C GLY A 206 36.22 -1.06 10.70
N LEU A 207 35.54 -2.13 10.33
CA LEU A 207 34.75 -2.92 11.25
C LEU A 207 35.58 -4.17 11.52
N ASP A 208 36.37 -4.10 12.60
CA ASP A 208 36.94 -5.29 13.23
C ASP A 208 35.77 -6.11 13.79
N VAL A 209 35.28 -7.03 12.97
CA VAL A 209 34.41 -8.11 13.42
C VAL A 209 35.35 -9.21 13.94
N PRO A 210 35.38 -9.51 15.25
CA PRO A 210 36.17 -10.61 15.75
C PRO A 210 35.70 -11.91 15.09
N SER A 211 36.63 -12.59 14.42
CA SER A 211 36.42 -13.90 13.81
C SER A 211 35.91 -14.87 14.88
N PRO A 212 34.73 -15.48 14.73
CA PRO A 212 34.32 -16.54 15.64
C PRO A 212 35.30 -17.69 15.49
N ALA A 213 35.85 -18.12 16.63
CA ALA A 213 36.72 -19.28 16.74
C ALA A 213 36.09 -20.50 16.05
N GLU A 214 36.92 -21.24 15.33
CA GLU A 214 36.54 -22.48 14.67
C GLU A 214 35.89 -23.45 15.67
N PRO A 215 34.70 -24.01 15.38
CA PRO A 215 34.14 -25.04 16.21
C PRO A 215 34.95 -26.33 16.04
N ASN A 216 35.38 -26.86 17.18
CA ASN A 216 36.01 -28.17 17.36
C ASN A 216 35.39 -29.24 16.43
N GLN A 217 36.24 -29.80 15.58
CA GLN A 217 35.98 -31.05 14.86
C GLN A 217 35.80 -32.17 15.89
N THR A 218 34.56 -32.44 16.23
CA THR A 218 34.19 -33.67 16.95
C THR A 218 33.86 -34.73 15.91
N GLU A 219 34.64 -35.81 15.99
CA GLU A 219 34.51 -37.11 15.35
C GLU A 219 33.12 -37.40 14.79
N ARG A 220 32.98 -37.29 13.47
CA ARG A 220 31.87 -37.91 12.73
C ARG A 220 32.28 -39.36 12.46
N THR A 221 31.60 -40.28 13.12
CA THR A 221 31.64 -41.70 12.82
C THR A 221 31.18 -41.95 11.38
N ASP A 222 32.01 -42.70 10.67
CA ASP A 222 31.85 -43.16 9.31
C ASP A 222 30.68 -44.16 9.17
N ASP A 223 29.46 -43.65 9.06
CA ASP A 223 28.34 -44.36 8.43
C ASP A 223 28.00 -43.70 7.09
N GLN A 224 29.01 -43.49 6.24
CA GLN A 224 28.79 -43.24 4.81
C GLN A 224 28.56 -44.58 4.12
N GLN A 225 27.33 -45.09 4.21
CA GLN A 225 26.83 -46.05 3.23
C GLN A 225 26.96 -45.39 1.86
N ALA A 226 27.94 -45.85 1.08
CA ALA A 226 28.19 -45.43 -0.29
C ALA A 226 26.92 -45.67 -1.11
N LEU A 227 26.14 -44.61 -1.31
CA LEU A 227 25.03 -44.59 -2.24
C LEU A 227 25.59 -44.91 -3.63
N SER A 228 25.03 -45.94 -4.24
CA SER A 228 25.39 -46.44 -5.56
C SER A 228 25.44 -45.26 -6.57
N PRO A 229 26.50 -45.14 -7.39
CA PRO A 229 26.70 -43.98 -8.28
C PRO A 229 25.69 -43.87 -9.44
N ASP A 230 24.68 -44.75 -9.50
CA ASP A 230 23.69 -44.84 -10.57
C ASP A 230 22.28 -44.40 -10.14
N VAL A 231 22.08 -43.95 -8.90
CA VAL A 231 20.77 -43.42 -8.49
C VAL A 231 20.65 -41.99 -9.01
N ASP A 232 19.77 -41.79 -9.98
CA ASP A 232 19.49 -40.50 -10.60
C ASP A 232 19.18 -39.47 -9.50
N ALA A 233 19.95 -38.38 -9.48
CA ALA A 233 19.80 -37.32 -8.49
C ALA A 233 18.37 -36.74 -8.50
N ALA A 234 17.68 -36.80 -9.64
CA ALA A 234 16.27 -36.44 -9.75
C ALA A 234 15.36 -37.34 -8.90
N GLU A 235 15.60 -38.65 -8.90
CA GLU A 235 14.80 -39.63 -8.17
C GLU A 235 14.99 -39.51 -6.65
N ILE A 236 16.22 -39.22 -6.21
CA ILE A 236 16.51 -38.94 -4.80
C ILE A 236 15.80 -37.67 -4.34
N LEU A 237 15.84 -36.60 -5.13
CA LEU A 237 15.18 -35.34 -4.80
C LEU A 237 13.65 -35.46 -4.76
N ASP A 238 13.05 -36.20 -5.70
CA ASP A 238 11.61 -36.46 -5.67
C ASP A 238 11.20 -37.35 -4.49
N ARG A 239 12.04 -38.31 -4.10
CA ARG A 239 11.82 -39.11 -2.90
C ARG A 239 11.92 -38.30 -1.61
N ILE A 240 12.91 -37.40 -1.50
CA ILE A 240 13.03 -36.45 -0.39
C ILE A 240 11.81 -35.52 -0.35
N ARG A 241 11.37 -35.01 -1.51
CA ARG A 241 10.19 -34.13 -1.62
C ARG A 241 8.90 -34.85 -1.25
N SER A 242 8.77 -36.13 -1.58
CA SER A 242 7.64 -36.98 -1.18
C SER A 242 7.63 -37.25 0.34
N LEU A 243 8.80 -37.49 0.95
CA LEU A 243 8.93 -37.73 2.39
C LEU A 243 8.71 -36.48 3.24
N LEU A 244 9.12 -35.30 2.77
CA LEU A 244 8.95 -34.03 3.48
C LEU A 244 7.54 -33.44 3.32
N GLY A 245 6.73 -33.99 2.42
CA GLY A 245 5.46 -33.41 2.00
C GLY A 245 5.65 -32.21 1.08
N GLU A 246 4.60 -31.85 0.34
CA GLU A 246 4.61 -30.58 -0.40
C GLU A 246 4.60 -29.42 0.58
N ASP A 247 5.54 -28.49 0.41
CA ASP A 247 5.58 -27.24 1.18
C ASP A 247 4.22 -26.53 1.03
N PRO A 248 3.53 -26.18 2.12
CA PRO A 248 2.23 -25.51 2.07
C PRO A 248 2.28 -24.20 1.26
N ARG A 249 3.44 -23.53 1.20
CA ARG A 249 3.63 -22.34 0.35
C ARG A 249 3.53 -22.66 -1.13
N VAL A 250 4.03 -23.83 -1.55
CA VAL A 250 3.93 -24.28 -2.95
C VAL A 250 2.48 -24.59 -3.30
N GLN A 251 1.70 -25.13 -2.37
CA GLN A 251 0.26 -25.36 -2.58
C GLN A 251 -0.51 -24.05 -2.72
N VAL A 252 -0.24 -23.05 -1.87
CA VAL A 252 -0.83 -21.71 -1.98
C VAL A 252 -0.47 -21.08 -3.33
N LEU A 253 0.80 -21.13 -3.74
CA LEU A 253 1.24 -20.59 -5.03
C LEU A 253 0.62 -21.32 -6.23
N LYS A 254 0.40 -22.63 -6.14
CA LYS A 254 -0.29 -23.40 -7.18
C LYS A 254 -1.75 -22.96 -7.31
N ALA A 255 -2.45 -22.80 -6.18
CA ALA A 255 -3.83 -22.33 -6.15
C ALA A 255 -3.97 -20.88 -6.66
N GLU A 256 -3.06 -19.99 -6.27
CA GLU A 256 -3.02 -18.61 -6.79
C GLU A 256 -2.76 -18.59 -8.30
N LYS A 257 -1.84 -19.42 -8.79
CA LYS A 257 -1.56 -19.53 -10.23
C LYS A 257 -2.78 -20.01 -11.01
N GLU A 258 -3.51 -20.99 -10.49
CA GLU A 258 -4.73 -21.51 -11.10
C GLU A 258 -5.83 -20.44 -11.12
N ALA A 259 -6.06 -19.75 -10.00
CA ALA A 259 -7.02 -18.66 -9.92
C ALA A 259 -6.71 -17.50 -10.89
N LEU A 260 -5.43 -17.12 -11.01
CA LEU A 260 -4.99 -16.12 -11.98
C LEU A 260 -5.15 -16.58 -13.43
N SER A 261 -4.90 -17.87 -13.71
CA SER A 261 -5.14 -18.46 -15.02
C SER A 261 -6.63 -18.40 -15.40
N ASP A 262 -7.52 -18.72 -14.46
CA ASP A 262 -8.96 -18.66 -14.68
C ASP A 262 -9.49 -17.23 -14.86
N GLU A 263 -8.92 -16.25 -14.15
CA GLU A 263 -9.24 -14.84 -14.38
C GLU A 263 -8.77 -14.38 -15.77
N ALA A 264 -7.59 -14.80 -16.22
CA ALA A 264 -7.10 -14.48 -17.56
C ALA A 264 -8.03 -15.02 -18.66
N ILE A 265 -8.48 -16.28 -18.54
CA ILE A 265 -9.45 -16.89 -19.46
C ILE A 265 -10.79 -16.12 -19.44
N ARG A 266 -11.25 -15.68 -18.26
CA ARG A 266 -12.47 -14.87 -18.15
C ARG A 266 -12.32 -13.50 -18.81
N GLN A 267 -11.15 -12.87 -18.69
CA GLN A 267 -10.87 -11.60 -19.37
C GLN A 267 -10.80 -11.76 -20.88
N GLU A 268 -10.18 -12.83 -21.38
CA GLU A 268 -10.14 -13.13 -22.81
C GLU A 268 -11.55 -13.32 -23.38
N ARG A 269 -12.42 -14.08 -22.70
CA ARG A 269 -13.82 -14.25 -23.11
C ARG A 269 -14.59 -12.93 -23.12
N ARG A 270 -14.35 -12.05 -22.13
CA ARG A 270 -14.96 -10.70 -22.10
C ARG A 270 -14.47 -9.82 -23.25
N ALA A 271 -13.19 -9.94 -23.62
CA ALA A 271 -12.62 -9.20 -24.75
C ALA A 271 -13.25 -9.66 -26.07
N VAL A 272 -13.32 -10.98 -26.31
CA VAL A 272 -13.98 -11.54 -27.51
C VAL A 272 -15.45 -11.09 -27.59
N ALA A 273 -16.20 -11.18 -26.49
CA ALA A 273 -17.59 -10.72 -26.46
C ALA A 273 -17.75 -9.20 -26.64
N ALA A 274 -16.70 -8.41 -26.34
CA ALA A 274 -16.69 -6.97 -26.63
C ALA A 274 -16.40 -6.72 -28.11
N GLU A 275 -15.46 -7.46 -28.71
CA GLU A 275 -15.17 -7.39 -30.15
C GLU A 275 -16.37 -7.78 -31.00
N GLU A 276 -17.11 -8.83 -30.64
CA GLU A 276 -18.35 -9.24 -31.32
C GLU A 276 -19.40 -8.13 -31.29
N ARG A 277 -19.59 -7.49 -30.12
CA ARG A 277 -20.53 -6.35 -29.99
C ARG A 277 -20.08 -5.15 -30.82
N CYS A 278 -18.78 -4.84 -30.87
CA CYS A 278 -18.27 -3.79 -31.73
C CYS A 278 -18.54 -4.09 -33.21
N ALA A 279 -18.29 -5.33 -33.67
CA ALA A 279 -18.55 -5.74 -35.04
C ALA A 279 -20.05 -5.66 -35.40
N GLU A 280 -20.95 -6.01 -34.47
CA GLU A 280 -22.40 -5.86 -34.66
C GLU A 280 -22.79 -4.39 -34.82
N THR A 281 -22.29 -3.50 -33.94
CA THR A 281 -22.57 -2.05 -34.05
C THR A 281 -22.00 -1.43 -35.33
N GLU A 282 -20.85 -1.89 -35.83
CA GLU A 282 -20.29 -1.45 -37.10
C GLU A 282 -21.19 -1.85 -38.28
N LYS A 283 -21.75 -3.06 -38.23
CA LYS A 283 -22.71 -3.54 -39.24
C LYS A 283 -23.99 -2.69 -39.22
N GLU A 284 -24.58 -2.44 -38.06
CA GLU A 284 -25.76 -1.57 -37.91
C GLU A 284 -25.49 -0.15 -38.43
N LEU A 285 -24.30 0.38 -38.13
CA LEU A 285 -23.88 1.70 -38.61
C LEU A 285 -23.70 1.71 -40.15
N GLY A 286 -23.23 0.62 -40.74
CA GLY A 286 -23.19 0.43 -42.19
C GLY A 286 -24.58 0.43 -42.82
N GLU A 287 -25.53 -0.33 -42.25
CA GLU A 287 -26.90 -0.42 -42.73
C GLU A 287 -27.65 0.93 -42.62
N THR A 288 -27.49 1.64 -41.50
CA THR A 288 -28.11 2.97 -41.30
C THR A 288 -27.55 4.00 -42.27
N LYS A 289 -26.25 3.99 -42.54
CA LYS A 289 -25.63 4.83 -43.59
C LYS A 289 -26.20 4.53 -44.98
N ALA A 290 -26.37 3.25 -45.32
CA ALA A 290 -26.95 2.86 -46.60
C ALA A 290 -28.42 3.34 -46.73
N ARG A 291 -29.22 3.22 -45.67
CA ARG A 291 -30.60 3.76 -45.64
C ARG A 291 -30.64 5.27 -45.81
N LEU A 292 -29.75 6.00 -45.15
CA LEU A 292 -29.64 7.45 -45.29
C LEU A 292 -29.28 7.87 -46.72
N ALA A 293 -28.41 7.11 -47.41
CA ALA A 293 -28.06 7.37 -48.79
C ALA A 293 -29.28 7.23 -49.73
N LEU A 294 -30.07 6.17 -49.57
CA LEU A 294 -31.30 5.96 -50.34
C LEU A 294 -32.34 7.06 -50.11
N VAL A 295 -32.51 7.49 -48.85
CA VAL A 295 -33.40 8.61 -48.52
C VAL A 295 -32.92 9.89 -49.19
N LYS A 296 -31.61 10.15 -49.19
CA LYS A 296 -31.03 11.32 -49.85
C LYS A 296 -31.28 11.30 -51.36
N GLU A 297 -31.06 10.18 -52.04
CA GLU A 297 -31.35 10.04 -53.47
C GLU A 297 -32.83 10.28 -53.78
N ALA A 298 -33.74 9.79 -52.93
CA ALA A 298 -35.18 10.00 -53.09
C ALA A 298 -35.62 11.47 -52.90
N PHE A 299 -34.89 12.27 -52.14
CA PHE A 299 -35.14 13.71 -52.00
C PHE A 299 -34.57 14.55 -53.15
N GLU A 300 -33.56 14.03 -53.84
CA GLU A 300 -32.92 14.73 -54.97
C GLU A 300 -33.64 14.46 -56.32
N ALA A 301 -34.46 13.40 -56.39
CA ALA A 301 -35.28 13.04 -57.55
C ALA A 301 -36.62 13.79 -57.60
#